data_AF-A0A0F9TL83-F1
#
_entry.id   AF-A0A0F9TL83-F1
#
_cell.length_a   1.000
_cell.length_b   1.000
_cell.length_c   1.000
_cell.angle_alpha   90.00
_cell.angle_beta   90.00
_cell.angle_gamma   90.00
#
_symmetry.space_group_name_H-M   'P 1'
#
loop_
_entity.id
_entity.type
_entity.pdbx_description
1 polymer ?
#
loop_
_entity_poly.entity_id
_entity_poly.type
_entity_poly.pdbx_seq_one_letter_code
_entity_poly.pdbx_strand_id
1 'polypeptide(L)'
;MVLSREGAVDLLKSQLSNNMYCVYLGLGANLNSPKEQLDNAVIALKKLPNCEFISVSHYYASKPMGPQDQPDYINAVACIKTTLKPEQLLDLTQSIELEHGRVRKAERWGPRTLDIDTLLFGDQIINTARLTVPHYGLSDREFVVYPLLELAPELILPSGVALKTIANNLPLNDLQQLPL
;
A
#
# COMPACT_ATOMS: atom_id res chain seq x y z
N MET A 1 2.39 -3.91 -49.02
CA MET A 1 1.38 -3.03 -48.40
C MET A 1 2.04 -2.43 -47.17
N VAL A 2 2.60 -1.22 -47.29
CA VAL A 2 3.34 -0.56 -46.20
C VAL A 2 2.31 0.13 -45.31
N LEU A 3 2.24 -0.24 -44.03
CA LEU A 3 1.39 0.46 -43.06
C LEU A 3 1.81 1.95 -43.00
N SER A 4 0.84 2.86 -43.00
CA SER A 4 1.12 4.29 -42.86
C SER A 4 1.87 4.57 -41.55
N ARG A 5 2.66 5.65 -41.49
CA ARG A 5 3.34 6.08 -40.25
C ARG A 5 2.37 6.20 -39.07
N GLU A 6 1.13 6.59 -39.32
CA GLU A 6 0.06 6.65 -38.32
C GLU A 6 -0.38 5.26 -37.83
N GLY A 7 -0.55 4.29 -38.74
CA GLY A 7 -0.87 2.90 -38.38
C GLY A 7 0.25 2.18 -37.62
N ALA A 8 1.52 2.53 -37.87
CA ALA A 8 2.65 2.01 -37.10
C ALA A 8 2.73 2.63 -35.69
N VAL A 9 2.36 3.91 -35.54
CA VAL A 9 2.31 4.60 -34.24
C VAL A 9 1.17 4.05 -33.37
N ASP A 10 0.02 3.71 -33.95
CA ASP A 10 -1.09 3.11 -33.19
C ASP A 10 -0.82 1.65 -32.80
N LEU A 11 -0.11 0.88 -33.64
CA LEU A 11 0.35 -0.46 -33.27
C LEU A 11 1.39 -0.41 -32.14
N LEU A 12 2.32 0.54 -32.18
CA LEU A 12 3.30 0.78 -31.12
C LEU A 12 2.62 1.29 -29.82
N LYS A 13 1.56 2.09 -29.91
CA LYS A 13 0.73 2.49 -28.74
C LYS A 13 -0.07 1.33 -28.15
N SER A 14 -0.58 0.41 -28.96
CA SER A 14 -1.21 -0.82 -28.47
C SER A 14 -0.22 -1.83 -27.88
N GLN A 15 1.06 -1.73 -28.24
CA GLN A 15 2.17 -2.49 -27.66
C GLN A 15 2.82 -1.79 -26.44
N LEU A 16 2.41 -0.56 -26.13
CA LEU A 16 2.78 0.12 -24.88
C LEU A 16 1.83 -0.31 -23.75
N SER A 17 2.17 -1.50 -23.22
CA SER A 17 1.96 -1.99 -21.86
C SER A 17 0.52 -2.17 -21.35
N ASN A 18 -0.04 -3.37 -21.54
CA ASN A 18 -0.80 -4.03 -20.46
C ASN A 18 0.18 -4.51 -19.38
N ASN A 19 0.99 -3.61 -18.81
CA ASN A 19 1.89 -3.99 -17.74
C ASN A 19 1.04 -4.17 -16.49
N MET A 20 1.02 -5.41 -16.00
CA MET A 20 0.41 -5.75 -14.72
C MET A 20 1.47 -5.55 -13.63
N TYR A 21 1.24 -4.58 -12.75
CA TYR A 21 2.14 -4.21 -11.67
C TYR A 21 1.77 -4.91 -10.37
N CYS A 22 2.76 -5.47 -9.69
CA CYS A 22 2.61 -5.89 -8.29
C CYS A 22 2.66 -4.64 -7.39
N VAL A 23 1.62 -4.39 -6.61
CA VAL A 23 1.49 -3.22 -5.74
C VAL A 23 1.30 -3.68 -4.31
N TYR A 24 2.07 -3.09 -3.40
CA TYR A 24 1.94 -3.33 -1.97
C TYR A 24 1.26 -2.11 -1.33
N LEU A 25 0.18 -2.37 -0.60
CA LEU A 25 -0.64 -1.39 0.08
C LEU A 25 -0.53 -1.58 1.59
N GLY A 26 -0.12 -0.55 2.32
CA GLY A 26 -0.16 -0.54 3.78
C GLY A 26 -1.57 -0.19 4.26
N LEU A 27 -2.09 -0.97 5.20
CA LEU A 27 -3.40 -0.77 5.80
C LEU A 27 -3.21 -0.41 7.28
N GLY A 28 -3.93 0.58 7.78
CA GLY A 28 -3.86 0.98 9.19
C GLY A 28 -5.16 1.55 9.74
N ALA A 29 -5.54 1.15 10.94
CA ALA A 29 -6.72 1.67 11.64
C ALA A 29 -6.46 1.74 13.15
N ASN A 30 -7.00 2.76 13.83
CA ASN A 30 -7.02 2.82 15.30
C ASN A 30 -8.35 3.35 15.89
N LEU A 31 -9.38 3.53 15.05
CA LEU A 31 -10.73 3.91 15.47
C LEU A 31 -11.77 2.89 14.99
N ASN A 32 -12.93 2.89 15.65
CA ASN A 32 -14.15 2.19 15.22
C ASN A 32 -13.93 0.72 14.85
N SER A 33 -13.47 -0.08 15.82
CA SER A 33 -13.16 -1.51 15.65
C SER A 33 -12.06 -1.75 14.59
N PRO A 34 -10.78 -1.43 14.87
CA PRO A 34 -9.70 -1.46 13.87
C PRO A 34 -9.57 -2.77 13.09
N LYS A 35 -9.79 -3.93 13.74
CA LYS A 35 -9.75 -5.22 13.06
C LYS A 35 -10.84 -5.32 11.99
N GLU A 36 -12.06 -4.93 12.34
CA GLU A 36 -13.20 -4.92 11.42
C GLU A 36 -12.99 -3.93 10.27
N GLN A 37 -12.36 -2.78 10.53
CA GLN A 37 -11.98 -1.82 9.49
C GLN A 37 -11.02 -2.46 8.47
N LEU A 38 -10.00 -3.18 8.94
CA LEU A 38 -9.07 -3.88 8.04
C LEU A 38 -9.76 -5.04 7.30
N ASP A 39 -10.61 -5.83 7.97
CA ASP A 39 -11.37 -6.92 7.34
C ASP A 39 -12.26 -6.38 6.20
N ASN A 40 -12.96 -5.27 6.43
CA ASN A 40 -13.80 -4.61 5.43
C ASN A 40 -12.97 -3.96 4.31
N ALA A 41 -11.81 -3.37 4.63
CA ALA A 41 -10.88 -2.84 3.64
C ALA A 41 -10.39 -3.95 2.70
N VAL A 42 -10.03 -5.13 3.23
CA VAL A 42 -9.63 -6.29 2.41
C VAL A 42 -10.78 -6.75 1.51
N ILE A 43 -12.02 -6.76 2.00
CA ILE A 43 -13.20 -7.08 1.18
C ILE A 43 -13.38 -6.05 0.05
N ALA A 44 -13.17 -4.77 0.33
CA ALA A 44 -13.26 -3.71 -0.68
C ALA A 44 -12.14 -3.81 -1.72
N LEU A 45 -10.90 -4.06 -1.31
CA LEU A 45 -9.75 -4.24 -2.19
C LEU A 45 -9.95 -5.42 -3.16
N LYS A 46 -10.56 -6.52 -2.69
CA LYS A 46 -10.93 -7.69 -3.54
C LYS A 46 -11.94 -7.36 -4.64
N LYS A 47 -12.66 -6.25 -4.54
CA LYS A 47 -13.70 -5.82 -5.49
C LYS A 47 -13.23 -4.71 -6.43
N LEU A 48 -11.99 -4.23 -6.29
CA LEU A 48 -11.47 -3.15 -7.13
C LEU A 48 -11.41 -3.57 -8.61
N PRO A 49 -11.87 -2.70 -9.53
CA PRO A 49 -11.81 -2.99 -10.96
C PRO A 49 -10.37 -2.94 -11.45
N ASN A 50 -10.02 -3.82 -12.40
CA ASN A 50 -8.67 -3.92 -12.97
C ASN A 50 -7.58 -4.23 -11.92
N CYS A 51 -7.97 -4.84 -10.81
CA CYS A 51 -7.10 -5.32 -9.76
C CYS A 51 -7.36 -6.81 -9.51
N GLU A 52 -6.29 -7.57 -9.30
CA GLU A 52 -6.31 -8.93 -8.77
C GLU A 52 -5.77 -8.88 -7.36
N PHE A 53 -6.58 -9.24 -6.37
CA PHE A 53 -6.11 -9.36 -4.99
C PHE A 53 -5.29 -10.64 -4.81
N ILE A 54 -4.06 -10.53 -4.30
CA ILE A 54 -3.13 -11.65 -4.17
C ILE A 54 -3.12 -12.19 -2.74
N SER A 55 -2.85 -11.32 -1.76
CA SER A 55 -2.71 -11.72 -0.36
C SER A 55 -2.77 -10.52 0.58
N VAL A 56 -2.91 -10.80 1.87
CA VAL A 56 -2.71 -9.86 2.97
C VAL A 56 -1.88 -10.56 4.04
N SER A 57 -1.01 -9.81 4.72
CA SER A 57 -0.22 -10.30 5.86
C SER A 57 -1.11 -10.67 7.04
N HIS A 58 -0.52 -11.20 8.11
CA HIS A 58 -1.15 -11.14 9.41
C HIS A 58 -1.38 -9.68 9.83
N TYR A 59 -2.26 -9.50 10.81
CA TYR A 59 -2.49 -8.20 11.42
C TYR A 59 -1.50 -7.98 12.55
N TYR A 60 -1.07 -6.73 12.73
CA TYR A 60 -0.10 -6.35 13.73
C TYR A 60 -0.61 -5.18 14.56
N ALA A 61 -0.57 -5.30 15.88
CA ALA A 61 -0.78 -4.18 16.77
C ALA A 61 0.53 -3.38 16.94
N SER A 62 0.45 -2.06 16.86
CA SER A 62 1.59 -1.17 17.08
C SER A 62 1.20 0.07 17.87
N LYS A 63 2.19 0.69 18.54
CA LYS A 63 2.01 2.03 19.09
C LYS A 63 1.81 3.07 17.98
N PRO A 64 1.08 4.17 18.24
CA PRO A 64 0.95 5.26 17.30
C PRO A 64 2.30 5.89 16.98
N MET A 65 2.51 6.24 15.71
CA MET A 65 3.61 7.10 15.32
C MET A 65 3.22 8.55 15.62
N GLY A 66 3.96 9.24 16.49
CA GLY A 66 3.66 10.62 16.89
C GLY A 66 2.91 10.72 18.21
N PRO A 67 1.81 11.50 18.32
CA PRO A 67 1.07 11.68 19.58
C PRO A 67 0.65 10.33 20.17
N GLN A 68 0.93 10.13 21.47
CA GLN A 68 0.63 8.89 22.19
C GLN A 68 -0.73 8.91 22.88
N ASP A 69 -1.43 10.04 22.86
CA ASP A 69 -2.78 10.24 23.40
C ASP A 69 -3.87 9.77 22.42
N GLN A 70 -3.62 8.64 21.77
CA GLN A 70 -4.55 7.98 20.85
C GLN A 70 -4.43 6.45 20.96
N PRO A 71 -5.45 5.68 20.53
CA PRO A 71 -5.39 4.23 20.59
C PRO A 71 -4.28 3.64 19.71
N ASP A 72 -3.79 2.46 20.10
CA ASP A 72 -2.88 1.64 19.30
C ASP A 72 -3.49 1.30 17.93
N TYR A 73 -2.63 1.15 16.93
CA TYR A 73 -3.03 0.81 15.57
C TYR A 73 -3.08 -0.70 15.37
N ILE A 74 -4.00 -1.15 14.51
CA ILE A 74 -3.88 -2.42 13.81
C ILE A 74 -3.44 -2.13 12.39
N ASN A 75 -2.36 -2.79 11.97
CA ASN A 75 -1.73 -2.61 10.67
C ASN A 75 -1.64 -3.95 9.91
N ALA A 76 -1.62 -3.87 8.59
CA ALA A 76 -1.34 -4.99 7.71
C ALA A 76 -0.76 -4.48 6.39
N VAL A 77 -0.22 -5.38 5.58
CA VAL A 77 0.14 -5.08 4.18
C VAL A 77 -0.66 -6.01 3.27
N ALA A 78 -1.26 -5.44 2.22
CA ALA A 78 -1.93 -6.19 1.16
C ALA A 78 -1.10 -6.15 -0.12
N CYS A 79 -1.13 -7.24 -0.88
CA CYS A 79 -0.56 -7.35 -2.21
C CYS A 79 -1.68 -7.47 -3.25
N ILE A 80 -1.64 -6.61 -4.26
CA ILE A 80 -2.52 -6.69 -5.42
C ILE A 80 -1.68 -6.66 -6.70
N LYS A 81 -2.23 -7.18 -7.80
CA LYS A 81 -1.76 -6.90 -9.14
C LYS A 81 -2.74 -5.98 -9.85
N THR A 82 -2.25 -5.01 -10.61
CA THR A 82 -3.15 -4.08 -11.32
C THR A 82 -2.56 -3.59 -12.65
N THR A 83 -3.43 -3.26 -13.59
CA THR A 83 -3.07 -2.53 -14.83
C THR A 83 -3.41 -1.05 -14.74
N LEU A 84 -3.95 -0.58 -13.61
CA LEU A 84 -4.26 0.83 -13.38
C LEU A 84 -2.99 1.67 -13.36
N LYS A 85 -3.14 2.96 -13.70
CA LYS A 85 -2.10 3.95 -13.40
C LYS A 85 -2.07 4.22 -11.89
N PRO A 86 -0.92 4.62 -11.32
CA PRO A 86 -0.79 4.86 -9.88
C PRO A 86 -1.81 5.83 -9.29
N GLU A 87 -2.10 6.95 -9.98
CA GLU A 87 -3.08 7.92 -9.48
C GLU A 87 -4.53 7.42 -9.55
N GLN A 88 -4.84 6.50 -10.48
CA GLN A 88 -6.16 5.86 -10.52
C GLN A 88 -6.34 4.90 -9.34
N LEU A 89 -5.29 4.15 -8.99
CA LEU A 89 -5.31 3.32 -7.79
C LEU A 89 -5.44 4.19 -6.53
N LEU A 90 -4.71 5.31 -6.46
CA LEU A 90 -4.83 6.27 -5.35
C LEU A 90 -6.25 6.80 -5.19
N ASP A 91 -6.93 7.17 -6.29
CA ASP A 91 -8.33 7.63 -6.23
C ASP A 91 -9.25 6.55 -5.67
N LEU A 92 -9.06 5.28 -6.08
CA LEU A 92 -9.84 4.15 -5.60
C LEU A 92 -9.59 3.86 -4.11
N THR A 93 -8.33 3.86 -3.66
CA THR A 93 -8.03 3.63 -2.24
C THR A 93 -8.54 4.75 -1.36
N GLN A 94 -8.47 6.01 -1.82
CA GLN A 94 -9.08 7.14 -1.11
C GLN A 94 -10.60 7.05 -1.06
N SER A 95 -11.27 6.52 -2.09
CA SER A 95 -12.72 6.24 -2.02
C SER A 95 -13.05 5.21 -0.93
N ILE A 96 -12.27 4.12 -0.85
CA ILE A 96 -12.45 3.10 0.20
C ILE A 96 -12.33 3.73 1.59
N GLU A 97 -11.30 4.54 1.82
CA GLU A 97 -11.13 5.24 3.10
C GLU A 97 -12.34 6.12 3.46
N LEU A 98 -12.86 6.88 2.51
CA LEU A 98 -14.03 7.74 2.71
C LEU A 98 -15.28 6.92 3.05
N GLU A 99 -15.49 5.79 2.37
CA GLU A 99 -16.59 4.84 2.65
C GLU A 99 -16.45 4.21 4.05
N HIS A 100 -15.23 4.06 4.56
CA HIS A 100 -14.94 3.61 5.93
C HIS A 100 -14.93 4.76 6.95
N GLY A 101 -15.46 5.94 6.58
CA GLY A 101 -15.66 7.06 7.48
C GLY A 101 -14.38 7.85 7.81
N ARG A 102 -13.34 7.77 6.98
CA ARG A 102 -12.13 8.59 7.18
C ARG A 102 -12.48 10.08 7.11
N VAL A 103 -12.18 10.81 8.18
CA VAL A 103 -12.29 12.27 8.24
C VAL A 103 -10.90 12.88 8.32
N ARG A 104 -10.52 13.69 7.33
CA ARG A 104 -9.21 14.38 7.33
C ARG A 104 -9.24 15.55 8.32
N LYS A 105 -8.48 15.42 9.41
CA LYS A 105 -8.27 16.47 10.41
C LYS A 105 -6.96 17.22 10.14
N ALA A 106 -6.81 18.42 10.71
CA ALA A 106 -5.59 19.23 10.58
C ALA A 106 -4.36 18.61 11.26
N GLU A 107 -4.59 17.74 12.25
CA GLU A 107 -3.55 17.06 13.00
C GLU A 107 -2.83 16.00 12.15
N ARG A 108 -1.52 16.15 11.99
CA ARG A 108 -0.66 15.16 11.35
C ARG A 108 -0.50 13.95 12.27
N TRP A 109 -0.67 12.74 11.72
CA TRP A 109 -0.59 11.47 12.45
C TRP A 109 -1.64 11.25 13.55
N GLY A 110 -2.78 11.95 13.49
CA GLY A 110 -3.90 11.71 14.40
C GLY A 110 -4.66 10.39 14.14
N PRO A 111 -5.66 10.06 14.97
CA PRO A 111 -6.39 8.80 14.85
C PRO A 111 -7.30 8.77 13.61
N ARG A 112 -7.50 7.58 13.05
CA ARG A 112 -8.24 7.35 11.79
C ARG A 112 -8.94 5.99 11.77
N THR A 113 -10.08 5.94 11.08
CA THR A 113 -10.84 4.71 10.87
C THR A 113 -10.13 3.77 9.91
N LEU A 114 -9.55 4.30 8.84
CA LEU A 114 -8.77 3.55 7.87
C LEU A 114 -7.76 4.47 7.17
N ASP A 115 -6.57 3.93 6.90
CA ASP A 115 -5.53 4.49 6.05
C ASP A 115 -5.07 3.41 5.07
N ILE A 116 -4.97 3.75 3.79
CA ILE A 116 -4.45 2.89 2.73
C ILE A 116 -3.33 3.63 1.99
N ASP A 117 -2.08 3.31 2.35
CA ASP A 117 -0.89 3.89 1.73
C ASP A 117 -0.36 3.00 0.60
N THR A 118 -0.06 3.58 -0.56
CA THR A 118 0.67 2.86 -1.62
C THR A 118 2.16 2.81 -1.27
N LEU A 119 2.65 1.63 -0.87
CA LEU A 119 4.03 1.43 -0.43
C LEU A 119 5.00 1.28 -1.60
N LEU A 120 4.63 0.44 -2.56
CA LEU A 120 5.42 0.11 -3.76
C LEU A 120 4.49 -0.11 -4.93
N PHE A 121 4.94 0.27 -6.13
CA PHE A 121 4.19 0.10 -7.37
C PHE A 121 5.11 -0.51 -8.43
N GLY A 122 5.24 -1.84 -8.41
CA GLY A 122 6.32 -2.54 -9.09
C GLY A 122 7.68 -2.01 -8.68
N ASP A 123 8.52 -1.72 -9.66
CA ASP A 123 9.84 -1.08 -9.53
C ASP A 123 9.79 0.44 -9.76
N GLN A 124 8.59 1.03 -9.87
CA GLN A 124 8.47 2.45 -10.23
C GLN A 124 8.92 3.38 -9.11
N ILE A 125 9.55 4.47 -9.52
CA ILE A 125 9.79 5.66 -8.69
C ILE A 125 8.81 6.73 -9.16
N ILE A 126 7.87 7.10 -8.28
CA ILE A 126 6.80 8.04 -8.56
C ILE A 126 6.96 9.24 -7.63
N ASN A 127 7.00 10.44 -8.20
CA ASN A 127 7.05 11.68 -7.46
C ASN A 127 6.13 12.71 -8.13
N THR A 128 4.85 12.69 -7.76
CA THR A 128 3.85 13.68 -8.20
C THR A 128 3.39 14.51 -7.01
N ALA A 129 2.62 15.57 -7.27
CA ALA A 129 2.05 16.38 -6.19
C ALA A 129 1.10 15.60 -5.27
N ARG A 130 0.59 14.43 -5.71
CA ARG A 130 -0.37 13.61 -4.98
C ARG A 130 0.22 12.32 -4.41
N LEU A 131 1.31 11.81 -4.99
CA LEU A 131 1.80 10.46 -4.72
C LEU A 131 3.33 10.40 -4.75
N THR A 132 3.89 9.77 -3.71
CA THR A 132 5.31 9.43 -3.60
C THR A 132 5.46 7.93 -3.41
N VAL A 133 6.14 7.25 -4.35
CA VAL A 133 6.44 5.82 -4.30
C VAL A 133 7.93 5.60 -4.66
N PRO A 134 8.69 4.75 -3.94
CA PRO A 134 8.33 4.08 -2.69
C PRO A 134 7.82 5.03 -1.61
N HIS A 135 6.88 4.56 -0.78
CA HIS A 135 6.36 5.40 0.31
C HIS A 135 7.52 5.84 1.20
N TYR A 136 7.59 7.15 1.50
CA TYR A 136 8.75 7.78 2.14
C TYR A 136 9.11 7.19 3.51
N GLY A 137 8.12 6.67 4.24
CA GLY A 137 8.32 6.00 5.54
C GLY A 137 8.39 4.47 5.47
N LEU A 138 8.45 3.88 4.28
CA LEU A 138 8.44 2.41 4.13
C LEU A 138 9.59 1.77 4.91
N SER A 139 10.80 2.30 4.77
CA SER A 139 12.00 1.70 5.36
C SER A 139 12.18 1.99 6.86
N ASP A 140 11.41 2.91 7.43
CA ASP A 140 11.59 3.41 8.79
C ASP A 140 10.52 2.93 9.76
N ARG A 141 9.51 2.19 9.29
CA ARG A 141 8.31 1.83 10.07
C ARG A 141 8.19 0.32 10.22
N GLU A 142 8.31 -0.17 11.44
CA GLU A 142 8.24 -1.61 11.71
C GLU A 142 6.89 -2.22 11.33
N PHE A 143 5.80 -1.50 11.60
CA PHE A 143 4.44 -1.91 11.20
C PHE A 143 4.19 -1.87 9.68
N VAL A 144 5.17 -1.44 8.88
CA VAL A 144 5.17 -1.57 7.42
C VAL A 144 6.15 -2.65 6.96
N VAL A 145 7.38 -2.63 7.48
CA VAL A 145 8.46 -3.52 7.04
C VAL A 145 8.19 -4.98 7.39
N TYR A 146 7.78 -5.29 8.62
CA TYR A 146 7.58 -6.67 9.04
C TYR A 146 6.40 -7.36 8.32
N PRO A 147 5.21 -6.72 8.20
CA PRO A 147 4.12 -7.34 7.43
C PRO A 147 4.43 -7.42 5.93
N LEU A 148 5.18 -6.47 5.36
CA LEU A 148 5.63 -6.56 3.97
C LEU A 148 6.63 -7.72 3.77
N LEU A 149 7.55 -7.91 4.72
CA LEU A 149 8.54 -8.99 4.68
C LEU A 149 7.88 -10.37 4.78
N GLU A 150 6.78 -10.49 5.53
CA GLU A 150 5.96 -11.70 5.58
C GLU A 150 5.46 -12.10 4.17
N LEU A 151 4.99 -11.13 3.39
CA LEU A 151 4.46 -11.38 2.05
C LEU A 151 5.55 -11.55 0.98
N ALA A 152 6.69 -10.89 1.16
CA ALA A 152 7.74 -10.81 0.14
C ALA A 152 9.14 -10.86 0.79
N PRO A 153 9.58 -12.02 1.29
CA PRO A 153 10.83 -12.16 2.05
C PRO A 153 12.09 -11.84 1.24
N GLU A 154 12.04 -12.04 -0.07
CA GLU A 154 13.14 -11.80 -1.01
C GLU A 154 13.00 -10.45 -1.75
N LEU A 155 12.13 -9.56 -1.28
CA LEU A 155 11.88 -8.27 -1.94
C LEU A 155 13.13 -7.38 -1.93
N ILE A 156 13.47 -6.86 -3.10
CA ILE A 156 14.48 -5.80 -3.29
C ILE A 156 13.72 -4.52 -3.61
N LEU A 157 13.94 -3.47 -2.83
CA LEU A 157 13.32 -2.17 -3.08
C LEU A 157 13.91 -1.51 -4.33
N PRO A 158 13.22 -0.52 -4.95
CA PRO A 158 13.78 0.23 -6.08
C PRO A 158 15.13 0.90 -5.80
N SER A 159 15.50 1.11 -4.53
CA SER A 159 16.83 1.58 -4.12
C SER A 159 17.95 0.53 -4.27
N GLY A 160 17.62 -0.73 -4.57
CA GLY A 160 18.54 -1.86 -4.61
C GLY A 160 18.77 -2.54 -3.24
N VAL A 161 18.17 -2.02 -2.17
CA VAL A 161 18.31 -2.59 -0.82
C VAL A 161 17.30 -3.71 -0.62
N ALA A 162 17.75 -4.86 -0.12
CA ALA A 162 16.86 -5.95 0.27
C ALA A 162 16.03 -5.59 1.51
N LEU A 163 14.73 -5.88 1.48
CA LEU A 163 13.81 -5.59 2.59
C LEU A 163 14.25 -6.29 3.89
N LYS A 164 14.78 -7.50 3.78
CA LYS A 164 15.36 -8.25 4.90
C LYS A 164 16.53 -7.50 5.57
N THR A 165 17.34 -6.79 4.81
CA THR A 165 18.42 -5.96 5.35
C THR A 165 17.87 -4.79 6.16
N ILE A 166 16.76 -4.20 5.73
CA ILE A 166 16.08 -3.14 6.49
C ILE A 166 15.51 -3.72 7.78
N ALA A 167 14.76 -4.81 7.71
CA ALA A 167 14.15 -5.46 8.87
C ALA A 167 15.17 -5.86 9.94
N ASN A 168 16.37 -6.33 9.55
CA ASN A 168 17.43 -6.69 10.49
C ASN A 168 17.96 -5.50 11.31
N ASN A 169 17.80 -4.27 10.83
CA ASN A 169 18.28 -3.06 11.48
C ASN A 169 17.16 -2.23 12.11
N LEU A 170 15.91 -2.67 11.98
CA LEU A 170 14.74 -1.93 12.44
C LEU A 170 14.23 -2.56 13.76
N PRO A 171 14.13 -1.80 14.86
CA PRO A 171 13.60 -2.33 16.11
C PRO A 171 12.11 -2.63 16.00
N LEU A 172 11.64 -3.62 16.76
CA LEU A 172 10.22 -4.02 16.76
C LEU A 172 9.29 -3.01 17.44
N ASN A 173 9.77 -2.10 18.30
CA ASN A 173 8.95 -1.06 18.94
C ASN A 173 7.58 -1.55 19.48
N ASP A 174 7.58 -2.68 20.20
CA ASP A 174 6.38 -3.35 20.73
C ASP A 174 5.36 -3.82 19.67
N LEU A 175 5.78 -3.97 18.41
CA LEU A 175 4.98 -4.56 17.34
C LEU A 175 4.62 -6.01 17.68
N GLN A 176 3.33 -6.30 17.69
CA GLN A 176 2.80 -7.62 18.04
C GLN A 176 1.96 -8.17 16.91
N GLN A 177 2.34 -9.33 16.38
CA GLN A 177 1.50 -10.08 15.47
C GLN A 177 0.26 -10.57 16.22
N LEU A 178 -0.92 -10.31 15.66
CA LEU A 178 -2.20 -10.75 16.19
C LEU A 178 -2.54 -12.16 15.71
N PRO A 179 -3.27 -12.96 16.51
CA PRO A 179 -3.79 -14.25 16.05
C PRO A 179 -4.81 -14.06 14.92
N LEU A 180 -4.92 -15.07 14.06
CA LEU A 180 -5.90 -15.16 12.97
C LEU A 180 -7.33 -15.20 13.48
#